data_AF-A0A4Q4CFS5-F1
#
_entry.id   AF-A0A4Q4CFS5-F1
#
_cell.length_a   1.000
_cell.length_b   1.000
_cell.length_c   1.000
_cell.angle_alpha   90.00
_cell.angle_beta   90.00
_cell.angle_gamma   90.00
#
_symmetry.space_group_name_H-M   'P 1'
#
loop_
_entity.id
_entity.type
_entity.pdbx_description
1 polymer ?
#
loop_
_entity_poly.entity_id
_entity_poly.type
_entity_poly.pdbx_seq_one_letter_code
_entity_poly.pdbx_strand_id
1 'polypeptide(L)' 'MNPDESFLAGIPAREIRMLFAEAAVRAGVIRPGDPIDQMQVDFATEIVALCARLVDRYPNPECTEDTIGDVIRGQLVEL' A
#
# COMPACT_ATOMS: atom_id res chain seq x y z
N MET A 1 20.40 -14.11 -7.67
CA MET A 1 19.27 -13.27 -7.25
C MET A 1 19.02 -13.60 -5.79
N ASN A 2 19.34 -12.67 -4.89
CA ASN A 2 19.26 -12.88 -3.44
C ASN A 2 17.81 -12.66 -3.02
N PRO A 3 17.14 -13.60 -2.32
CA PRO A 3 15.72 -13.48 -1.96
C PRO A 3 15.42 -12.30 -1.01
N ASP A 4 16.45 -11.73 -0.37
CA ASP A 4 16.32 -10.62 0.59
C ASP A 4 16.04 -9.26 -0.09
N GLU A 5 16.47 -9.05 -1.34
CA GLU A 5 16.25 -7.77 -2.05
C GLU A 5 14.80 -7.58 -2.52
N SER A 6 14.03 -8.67 -2.58
CA SER A 6 12.63 -8.63 -3.02
C SER A 6 11.67 -8.07 -1.97
N PHE A 7 12.07 -8.02 -0.70
CA PHE A 7 11.29 -7.37 0.38
C PHE A 7 11.56 -5.87 0.46
N LEU A 8 12.68 -5.40 -0.12
CA LEU A 8 13.10 -4.00 -0.13
C LEU A 8 12.53 -3.20 -1.31
N ALA A 9 12.20 -3.88 -2.42
CA ALA A 9 11.48 -3.26 -3.51
C ALA A 9 10.00 -3.11 -3.10
N GLY A 10 9.68 -2.00 -2.43
CA GLY A 10 8.29 -1.62 -2.19
C GLY A 10 7.45 -1.74 -3.47
N ILE A 11 6.15 -1.99 -3.32
CA ILE A 11 5.27 -2.15 -4.49
C ILE A 11 5.30 -0.85 -5.29
N PRO A 12 5.69 -0.85 -6.58
CA PRO A 12 5.69 0.36 -7.38
C PRO A 12 4.31 1.03 -7.38
N ALA A 13 4.23 2.36 -7.33
CA ALA A 13 2.95 3.07 -7.22
C ALA A 13 1.91 2.65 -8.29
N ARG A 14 2.35 2.41 -9.53
CA ARG A 14 1.50 1.88 -10.62
C ARG A 14 0.90 0.51 -10.30
N GLU A 15 1.62 -0.32 -9.55
CA GLU A 15 1.20 -1.66 -9.13
C GLU A 15 0.23 -1.57 -7.94
N ILE A 16 0.38 -0.57 -7.08
CA ILE A 16 -0.59 -0.32 -6.00
C ILE A 16 -1.97 0.06 -6.56
N ARG A 17 -2.05 0.90 -7.60
CA ARG A 17 -3.34 1.23 -8.26
C ARG A 17 -4.02 -0.02 -8.84
N MET A 18 -3.25 -0.94 -9.43
CA MET A 18 -3.79 -2.22 -9.92
C MET A 18 -4.30 -3.08 -8.75
N LEU A 19 -3.55 -3.16 -7.65
CA LEU A 19 -3.95 -3.91 -6.47
C LEU A 19 -5.23 -3.34 -5.81
N PHE A 20 -5.41 -2.01 -5.82
CA PHE A 20 -6.65 -1.38 -5.39
C PHE A 20 -7.83 -1.76 -6.28
N ALA A 21 -7.65 -1.74 -7.62
CA ALA A 21 -8.70 -2.18 -8.54
C ALA A 21 -9.06 -3.67 -8.33
N GLU A 22 -8.07 -4.55 -8.17
CA GLU A 22 -8.32 -5.96 -7.86
C GLU A 22 -9.04 -6.15 -6.52
N ALA A 23 -8.66 -5.39 -5.49
CA ALA A 23 -9.33 -5.40 -4.21
C ALA A 23 -10.80 -4.94 -4.32
N ALA A 24 -11.05 -3.88 -5.09
CA ALA A 24 -12.40 -3.37 -5.36
C ALA A 24 -13.25 -4.40 -6.12
N VAL A 25 -12.67 -5.14 -7.07
CA VAL A 25 -13.34 -6.26 -7.75
C VAL A 25 -13.69 -7.38 -6.76
N ARG A 26 -12.74 -7.80 -5.91
CA ARG A 26 -12.99 -8.84 -4.90
C ARG A 26 -14.05 -8.43 -3.89
N ALA A 27 -14.14 -7.14 -3.57
CA ALA A 27 -15.15 -6.59 -2.66
C ALA A 27 -16.51 -6.35 -3.34
N GLY A 28 -16.62 -6.55 -4.67
CA GLY A 28 -17.86 -6.31 -5.43
C GLY A 28 -18.22 -4.84 -5.63
N VAL A 29 -17.26 -3.93 -5.44
CA VAL A 29 -17.44 -2.48 -5.62
C VAL A 29 -17.46 -2.11 -7.10
N ILE A 30 -16.62 -2.77 -7.90
CA ILE A 30 -16.53 -2.62 -9.37
C ILE A 30 -16.49 -3.99 -10.05
N ARG A 31 -16.68 -4.04 -11.38
CA ARG A 31 -16.56 -5.28 -12.17
C ARG A 31 -15.13 -5.46 -12.71
N PRO A 32 -14.74 -6.69 -13.06
CA PRO A 32 -13.47 -6.93 -13.75
C PRO A 32 -13.36 -6.09 -15.02
N GLY A 33 -12.28 -5.32 -15.15
CA GLY A 33 -12.02 -4.43 -16.29
C GLY A 33 -12.57 -3.01 -16.14
N ASP A 34 -13.38 -2.73 -15.11
CA ASP A 34 -13.76 -1.36 -14.78
C ASP A 34 -12.54 -0.59 -14.25
N PRO A 35 -12.34 0.68 -14.65
CA PRO A 35 -11.28 1.50 -14.09
C PRO A 35 -11.61 1.88 -12.64
N ILE A 36 -10.58 2.01 -11.80
CA ILE A 36 -10.70 2.66 -10.50
C ILE A 36 -10.63 4.18 -10.69
N ASP A 37 -11.58 4.92 -10.13
CA ASP A 37 -11.56 6.38 -10.15
C ASP A 37 -10.68 6.96 -9.05
N GLN A 38 -10.38 8.26 -9.13
CA GLN A 38 -9.49 8.91 -8.15
C GLN A 38 -10.09 8.92 -6.74
N MET A 39 -11.42 9.05 -6.58
CA MET A 39 -12.07 9.03 -5.26
C MET A 39 -11.91 7.66 -4.58
N GLN A 40 -12.00 6.58 -5.35
CA GLN A 40 -11.76 5.22 -4.88
C GLN A 40 -10.29 4.99 -4.49
N VAL A 41 -9.35 5.54 -5.26
CA VAL A 41 -7.91 5.53 -4.91
C VAL A 41 -7.69 6.30 -3.61
N ASP A 42 -8.23 7.51 -3.48
CA ASP A 42 -8.09 8.34 -2.29
C ASP A 42 -8.63 7.62 -1.04
N PHE A 43 -9.81 7.01 -1.16
CA PHE A 43 -10.38 6.21 -0.08
C PHE A 43 -9.50 5.01 0.30
N ALA A 44 -8.97 4.27 -0.68
CA ALA A 44 -8.07 3.16 -0.42
C ALA A 44 -6.78 3.63 0.28
N THR A 45 -6.22 4.76 -0.14
CA THR A 45 -5.06 5.38 0.49
C THR A 45 -5.32 5.73 1.96
N GLU A 46 -6.49 6.28 2.28
CA GLU A 46 -6.89 6.53 3.68
C GLU A 46 -6.98 5.24 4.52
N ILE A 47 -7.50 4.16 3.94
CA ILE A 47 -7.53 2.85 4.63
C ILE A 47 -6.11 2.35 4.90
N VAL A 48 -5.18 2.45 3.94
CA VAL A 48 -3.78 2.05 4.15
C VAL A 48 -3.12 2.95 5.20
N ALA A 49 -3.40 4.25 5.21
CA ALA A 49 -2.89 5.17 6.23
C ALA A 49 -3.39 4.80 7.64
N LEU A 50 -4.65 4.36 7.78
CA LEU A 50 -5.17 3.82 9.04
C LEU A 50 -4.46 2.52 9.44
N CYS A 51 -4.20 1.61 8.51
CA CYS A 51 -3.41 0.41 8.75
C CYS A 51 -1.99 0.73 9.21
N ALA A 52 -1.33 1.72 8.60
CA ALA A 52 -0.01 2.20 9.02
C ALA A 52 -0.04 2.66 10.49
N ARG A 53 -1.08 3.41 10.89
CA ARG A 53 -1.25 3.85 12.29
C ARG A 53 -1.37 2.71 13.30
N LEU A 54 -1.99 1.59 12.92
CA LEU A 54 -2.13 0.42 13.79
C LEU A 54 -0.78 -0.24 14.10
N VAL A 55 0.20 -0.06 13.21
CA VAL A 55 1.53 -0.68 13.31
C VAL A 55 2.64 0.30 13.70
N ASP A 56 2.35 1.59 13.92
CA ASP A 56 3.32 2.59 14.40
C ASP A 56 4.02 2.20 15.71
N ARG A 57 3.38 1.35 16.52
CA ARG A 57 4.00 0.82 17.76
C ARG A 57 5.13 -0.19 17.52
N TYR A 58 5.32 -0.65 16.28
CA TYR A 58 6.36 -1.61 15.93
C TYR A 58 7.52 -0.87 15.23
N PRO A 59 8.72 -0.86 15.82
CA PRO A 59 9.89 -0.28 15.17
C PRO A 59 10.27 -1.09 13.93
N ASN A 60 10.79 -0.41 12.90
CA ASN A 60 11.35 -1.08 11.74
C ASN A 60 12.67 -1.80 12.14
N PRO A 61 12.80 -3.12 11.90
CA PRO A 61 14.02 -3.86 12.26
C PRO A 61 15.26 -3.42 11.46
N GLU A 62 15.08 -2.80 10.30
CA GLU A 62 16.18 -2.34 9.42
C GLU A 62 16.62 -0.91 9.72
N CYS A 63 15.73 -0.09 10.30
CA CYS A 63 15.98 1.29 10.69
C CYS A 63 15.16 1.60 11.94
N THR A 64 15.76 1.53 13.12
CA THR A 64 15.04 1.69 14.40
C THR A 64 14.52 3.12 14.66
N GLU A 65 14.91 4.08 13.81
CA GLU A 65 14.41 5.45 13.83
C GLU A 65 13.03 5.56 13.16
N ASP A 66 12.68 4.59 12.30
CA ASP A 66 11.38 4.49 11.62
C ASP A 66 10.48 3.45 12.29
N THR A 67 9.17 3.63 12.15
CA THR A 67 8.18 2.60 12.46
C THR A 67 7.84 1.80 11.20
N ILE A 68 7.25 0.60 11.37
CA ILE A 68 6.66 -0.13 10.23
C ILE A 68 5.58 0.71 9.53
N GLY A 69 4.88 1.59 10.26
CA GLY A 69 3.91 2.51 9.68
C GLY A 69 4.54 3.54 8.75
N ASP A 70 5.74 4.03 9.08
CA ASP A 70 6.47 5.00 8.26
C ASP A 70 6.92 4.38 6.94
N VAL A 71 7.36 3.12 6.95
CA VAL A 71 7.68 2.36 5.74
C VAL A 71 6.44 2.23 4.83
N ILE A 72 5.27 1.90 5.38
CA ILE A 72 4.02 1.80 4.63
C ILE A 72 3.63 3.16 4.02
N ARG A 73 3.70 4.24 4.80
CA ARG A 73 3.38 5.59 4.32
C ARG A 73 4.32 6.02 3.21
N GLY A 74 5.61 5.71 3.32
CA GLY A 74 6.61 5.99 2.27
C GLY A 74 6.22 5.40 0.91
N GLN A 75 5.61 4.22 0.89
CA GLN A 75 5.13 3.57 -0.35
C GLN A 75 3.89 4.24 -0.95
N LEU A 76 3.17 5.07 -0.20
CA LEU A 76 1.96 5.76 -0.66
C LEU A 76 2.22 7.16 -1.23
N VAL A 77 3.39 7.76 -0.98
CA VAL A 77 3.69 9.16 -1.36
C VAL A 77 3.68 9.36 -2.88
N GLU A 78 3.83 8.31 -3.67
CA GLU A 78 3.98 8.35 -5.13
C GLU A 78 2.70 7.98 -5.92
N LEU A 79 1.54 7.83 -5.25
CA LEU A 79 0.28 7.29 -5.83
C LEU A 79 -0.59 8.27 -6.63
#